data_AF-A0A965QX29-F1
#
_entry.id   AF-A0A965QX29-F1
#
_cell.length_a   1.000
_cell.length_b   1.000
_cell.length_c   1.000
_cell.angle_alpha   90.00
_cell.angle_beta   90.00
_cell.angle_gamma   90.00
#
_symmetry.space_group_name_H-M   'P 1'
#
loop_
_entity.id
_entity.type
_entity.pdbx_description
1 polymer ?
#
loop_
_entity_poly.entity_id
_entity_poly.type
_entity_poly.pdbx_seq_one_letter_code
_entity_poly.pdbx_strand_id
1 'polypeptide(L)'
;MQSEKVLYPVIERLGLNARLAPLHGATGPLPSAVTYRYLVESMLRVESQRSSSLIEINVFSQDPRLAADIANEIARTYSADRIAVATSDQSEGLAQLRKELTAQEAVVSRQRDSVEKLRKDLNIS
;
A
#
# COMPACT_ATOMS: atom_id res chain seq x y z
N MET A 1 -2.14 -10.80 -5.83
CA MET A 1 -2.84 -9.52 -6.09
C MET A 1 -4.29 -9.52 -5.66
N GLN A 2 -4.90 -10.68 -5.37
CA GLN A 2 -6.12 -10.76 -4.57
C GLN A 2 -5.77 -10.51 -3.10
N SER A 3 -5.40 -9.26 -2.79
CA SER A 3 -5.08 -8.86 -1.43
C SER A 3 -6.36 -8.41 -0.77
N GLU A 4 -6.66 -8.98 0.40
CA GLU A 4 -7.75 -8.54 1.28
C GLU A 4 -7.73 -7.02 1.50
N LYS A 5 -6.53 -6.43 1.60
CA LYS A 5 -6.33 -4.98 1.76
C LYS A 5 -6.93 -4.14 0.64
N VAL A 6 -7.06 -4.67 -0.57
CA VAL A 6 -7.63 -3.93 -1.73
C VAL A 6 -9.13 -4.18 -1.83
N LEU A 7 -9.57 -5.42 -1.62
CA LEU A 7 -10.97 -5.80 -1.87
C LEU A 7 -11.92 -5.40 -0.75
N TYR A 8 -11.50 -5.39 0.52
CA TYR A 8 -12.37 -4.94 1.61
C TYR A 8 -12.78 -3.45 1.46
N PRO A 9 -11.86 -2.51 1.18
CA PRO A 9 -12.24 -1.13 0.90
C PRO A 9 -13.21 -0.97 -0.27
N VAL A 10 -13.04 -1.78 -1.33
CA VAL A 10 -13.93 -1.75 -2.50
C VAL A 10 -15.33 -2.23 -2.11
N ILE A 11 -15.43 -3.30 -1.32
CA ILE A 11 -16.71 -3.83 -0.81
C ILE A 11 -17.45 -2.79 0.00
N GLU A 12 -16.74 -2.08 0.89
CA GLU A 12 -17.33 -1.03 1.73
C GLU A 12 -17.76 0.19 0.91
N ARG A 13 -16.89 0.74 0.06
CA ARG A 13 -17.17 1.95 -0.73
C ARG A 13 -18.33 1.77 -1.70
N LEU A 14 -18.42 0.61 -2.35
CA LEU A 14 -19.49 0.33 -3.31
C LEU A 14 -20.74 -0.27 -2.65
N GLY A 15 -20.69 -0.55 -1.35
CA GLY A 15 -21.79 -1.19 -0.63
C GLY A 15 -22.15 -2.57 -1.21
N LEU A 16 -21.15 -3.34 -1.63
CA LEU A 16 -21.36 -4.60 -2.36
C LEU A 16 -22.14 -5.63 -1.54
N ASN A 17 -22.03 -5.57 -0.20
CA ASN A 17 -22.78 -6.43 0.71
C ASN A 17 -24.30 -6.35 0.50
N ALA A 18 -24.84 -5.16 0.25
CA ALA A 18 -26.25 -4.96 -0.01
C ALA A 18 -26.61 -5.22 -1.49
N ARG A 19 -25.71 -4.86 -2.41
CA ARG A 19 -25.95 -5.01 -3.86
C ARG A 19 -25.90 -6.46 -4.34
N LEU A 20 -25.03 -7.27 -3.73
CA LEU A 20 -24.88 -8.69 -4.08
C LEU A 20 -25.79 -9.61 -3.26
N ALA A 21 -26.41 -9.12 -2.18
CA ALA A 21 -27.36 -9.90 -1.38
C ALA A 21 -28.56 -10.47 -2.19
N PRO A 22 -29.24 -9.70 -3.06
CA PRO A 22 -30.31 -10.23 -3.90
C PRO A 22 -29.85 -11.33 -4.85
N LEU A 23 -28.64 -11.21 -5.40
CA LEU A 23 -28.06 -12.21 -6.31
C LEU A 23 -27.76 -13.53 -5.59
N HIS A 24 -27.55 -13.48 -4.28
CA HIS A 24 -27.30 -14.64 -3.43
C HIS A 24 -28.57 -15.19 -2.74
N GLY A 25 -29.74 -14.62 -3.03
CA GLY A 25 -31.01 -15.00 -2.40
C GLY A 25 -31.11 -14.59 -0.93
N ALA A 26 -30.25 -13.69 -0.45
CA ALA A 26 -30.25 -13.22 0.92
C ALA A 26 -31.22 -12.04 1.10
N THR A 27 -31.98 -12.05 2.20
CA THR A 27 -32.96 -10.99 2.55
C THR A 27 -32.31 -9.78 3.24
N GLY A 28 -31.01 -9.84 3.53
CA GLY A 28 -30.24 -8.79 4.19
C GLY A 28 -28.79 -8.71 3.69
N PRO A 29 -28.02 -7.70 4.13
CA PRO A 29 -26.65 -7.49 3.66
C PRO A 29 -25.77 -8.71 3.94
N LEU A 30 -25.01 -9.13 2.94
CA LEU A 30 -24.05 -10.22 3.10
C LEU A 30 -22.91 -9.80 4.05
N PRO A 31 -22.37 -10.71 4.89
CA PRO A 31 -21.15 -10.44 5.62
C PRO A 31 -19.99 -10.13 4.65
N SER A 32 -19.15 -9.14 4.96
CA SER A 32 -18.05 -8.71 4.07
C SER A 32 -17.12 -9.85 3.66
N ALA A 33 -16.88 -10.82 4.55
CA ALA A 33 -16.07 -12.00 4.25
C ALA A 33 -16.70 -12.93 3.19
N VAL A 34 -18.04 -13.05 3.19
CA VAL A 34 -18.78 -13.84 2.18
C VAL A 34 -18.74 -13.12 0.84
N THR A 35 -18.99 -11.81 0.85
CA THR A 35 -18.89 -10.95 -0.35
C THR A 35 -17.50 -10.99 -0.96
N TYR A 36 -16.46 -10.93 -0.13
CA TYR A 36 -15.06 -11.06 -0.55
C TYR A 36 -14.80 -12.39 -1.26
N ARG A 37 -15.20 -13.50 -0.64
CA ARG A 37 -15.01 -14.83 -1.21
C ARG A 37 -15.74 -14.99 -2.55
N TYR A 38 -16.99 -14.53 -2.61
CA TYR A 38 -17.77 -14.56 -3.85
C TYR A 38 -17.11 -13.77 -4.99
N LEU A 39 -16.61 -12.56 -4.69
CA LEU A 39 -15.88 -11.75 -5.67
C LEU A 39 -14.66 -12.51 -6.20
N VAL A 40 -13.83 -13.06 -5.30
CA VAL A 40 -12.58 -13.75 -5.65
C VAL A 40 -12.82 -15.04 -6.44
N GLU A 41 -13.85 -15.80 -6.09
CA GLU A 41 -14.12 -17.11 -6.68
C GLU A 41 -14.90 -17.02 -8.00
N SER A 42 -15.89 -16.12 -8.08
CA SER A 42 -16.90 -16.14 -9.13
C SER A 42 -16.89 -14.90 -10.04
N MET A 43 -16.52 -13.72 -9.53
CA MET A 43 -16.67 -12.47 -10.29
C MET A 43 -15.36 -11.86 -10.76
N LEU A 44 -14.23 -12.12 -10.10
CA LEU A 44 -13.00 -11.34 -10.29
C LEU A 44 -11.83 -12.23 -10.73
N ARG A 45 -11.25 -11.87 -11.87
CA ARG A 45 -9.95 -12.38 -12.32
C ARG A 45 -9.00 -11.19 -12.48
N VAL A 46 -7.96 -11.16 -11.65
CA VAL A 46 -6.89 -10.14 -11.76
C VAL A 46 -5.62 -10.85 -12.17
N GLU A 47 -5.12 -10.47 -13.34
CA GLU A 47 -3.86 -10.96 -13.86
C GLU A 47 -2.85 -9.82 -13.91
N SER A 48 -1.62 -10.15 -13.53
CA SER A 48 -0.52 -9.21 -13.58
C SER A 48 0.66 -9.84 -14.26
N GLN A 49 1.11 -9.22 -15.33
CA GLN A 49 2.27 -9.67 -16.06
C GLN A 49 3.52 -9.42 -15.20
N ARG A 50 4.31 -10.46 -14.95
CA ARG A 50 5.61 -10.29 -14.28
C ARG A 50 6.50 -9.36 -15.12
N SER A 51 7.24 -8.48 -14.45
CA SER A 51 8.13 -7.50 -15.10
C SER A 51 7.43 -6.42 -15.94
N SER A 52 6.13 -6.19 -15.75
CA SER A 52 5.40 -5.09 -16.36
C SER A 52 4.54 -4.34 -15.32
N SER A 53 4.27 -3.07 -15.59
CA SER A 53 3.30 -2.26 -14.83
C SER A 53 1.85 -2.47 -15.30
N LEU A 54 1.62 -3.38 -16.25
CA LEU A 54 0.30 -3.68 -16.77
C LEU A 54 -0.45 -4.62 -15.81
N ILE A 55 -1.70 -4.27 -15.52
CA ILE A 55 -2.66 -5.09 -14.78
C ILE A 55 -3.89 -5.30 -15.64
N GLU A 56 -4.39 -6.52 -15.66
CA GLU A 56 -5.64 -6.88 -16.31
C GLU A 56 -6.66 -7.22 -15.23
N ILE A 57 -7.79 -6.50 -15.24
CA ILE A 57 -8.88 -6.66 -14.27
C ILE A 57 -10.13 -7.07 -15.04
N ASN A 58 -10.51 -8.33 -14.90
CA ASN A 58 -11.71 -8.89 -15.50
C ASN A 58 -12.77 -9.09 -14.41
N VAL A 59 -13.92 -8.43 -14.57
CA VAL A 59 -15.06 -8.52 -13.66
C VAL A 59 -16.26 -9.10 -14.40
N PHE A 60 -16.77 -10.23 -13.91
CA PHE A 60 -17.95 -10.91 -14.43
C PHE A 60 -19.17 -10.52 -13.59
N SER A 61 -20.14 -9.85 -14.21
CA SER A 61 -21.42 -9.49 -13.61
C SER A 61 -22.50 -9.50 -14.68
N GLN A 62 -23.74 -9.75 -14.27
CA GLN A 62 -24.91 -9.58 -15.15
C GLN A 62 -25.22 -8.11 -15.40
N ASP A 63 -24.86 -7.23 -14.47
CA ASP A 63 -24.97 -5.78 -14.64
C ASP A 63 -23.63 -5.20 -15.13
N PRO A 64 -23.54 -4.71 -16.37
CA PRO A 64 -22.32 -4.11 -16.92
C PRO A 64 -21.85 -2.89 -16.15
N ARG A 65 -22.76 -2.10 -15.56
CA ARG A 65 -22.40 -0.91 -14.78
C ARG A 65 -21.73 -1.31 -13.49
N LEU A 66 -22.31 -2.28 -12.78
CA LEU A 66 -21.71 -2.83 -11.57
C LEU A 66 -20.32 -3.43 -11.84
N ALA A 67 -20.14 -4.15 -12.95
CA ALA A 67 -18.82 -4.67 -13.33
C ALA A 67 -17.79 -3.54 -13.52
N ALA A 68 -18.18 -2.49 -14.26
CA ALA A 68 -17.32 -1.34 -14.50
C ALA A 68 -16.95 -0.60 -13.20
N ASP A 69 -17.93 -0.39 -12.31
CA ASP A 69 -17.70 0.28 -11.03
C ASP A 69 -16.71 -0.50 -10.16
N ILE A 70 -16.88 -1.82 -10.07
CA ILE A 70 -15.95 -2.70 -9.33
C ILE A 70 -14.56 -2.65 -9.95
N ALA A 71 -14.44 -2.80 -11.27
CA ALA A 71 -13.15 -2.79 -11.97
C ALA A 71 -12.40 -1.46 -11.76
N ASN A 72 -13.12 -0.34 -11.90
CA ASN A 72 -12.58 1.00 -11.71
C ASN A 72 -12.10 1.24 -10.27
N GLU A 73 -12.88 0.80 -9.29
CA GLU A 73 -12.54 1.01 -7.88
C GLU A 73 -11.36 0.13 -7.42
N ILE A 74 -11.28 -1.10 -7.96
CA ILE A 74 -10.09 -1.96 -7.78
C ILE A 74 -8.86 -1.29 -8.38
N ALA A 75 -8.96 -0.76 -9.61
CA ALA A 75 -7.84 -0.08 -10.27
C ALA A 75 -7.35 1.12 -9.47
N ARG A 76 -8.27 1.96 -8.95
CA ARG A 76 -7.93 3.12 -8.10
C ARG A 76 -7.24 2.69 -6.81
N THR A 77 -7.79 1.71 -6.11
CA THR A 77 -7.27 1.25 -4.82
C THR A 77 -5.90 0.58 -4.98
N TYR A 78 -5.73 -0.24 -6.02
CA TYR A 78 -4.45 -0.87 -6.33
C TYR A 78 -3.37 0.14 -6.75
N SER A 79 -3.74 1.15 -7.56
CA SER A 79 -2.81 2.24 -7.93
C SER A 79 -2.34 3.01 -6.70
N ALA A 80 -3.26 3.36 -5.79
CA ALA A 80 -2.92 4.03 -4.54
C ALA A 80 -2.00 3.19 -3.65
N ASP A 81 -2.29 1.90 -3.50
CA ASP A 81 -1.43 0.97 -2.74
C ASP A 81 -0.04 0.84 -3.37
N ARG A 82 0.06 0.76 -4.70
CA ARG A 82 1.35 0.72 -5.41
C ARG A 82 2.17 2.00 -5.23
N ILE A 83 1.52 3.17 -5.28
CA ILE A 83 2.18 4.45 -5.01
C ILE A 83 2.66 4.49 -3.56
N ALA A 84 1.83 4.05 -2.60
CA ALA A 84 2.19 4.02 -1.19
C ALA A 84 3.42 3.15 -0.94
N VAL A 85 3.46 1.93 -1.51
CA VAL A 85 4.63 1.03 -1.40
C VAL A 85 5.88 1.64 -2.05
N ALA A 86 5.76 2.21 -3.25
CA ALA A 86 6.91 2.86 -3.90
C ALA A 86 7.45 4.06 -3.09
N THR A 87 6.57 4.77 -2.38
CA THR A 87 6.94 5.91 -1.55
C THR A 87 7.48 5.46 -0.18
N SER A 88 6.99 4.36 0.39
CA SER A 88 7.43 3.86 1.69
C SER A 88 8.90 3.45 1.66
N ASP A 89 9.32 2.73 0.63
CA ASP A 89 10.70 2.23 0.51
C ASP A 89 11.71 3.39 0.42
N GLN A 90 11.34 4.46 -0.29
CA GLN A 90 12.14 5.68 -0.37
C GLN A 90 12.21 6.41 0.98
N SER A 91 11.08 6.47 1.70
CA SER A 91 11.02 7.12 3.00
C SER A 91 11.84 6.39 4.07
N GLU A 92 11.87 5.06 4.03
CA GLU A 92 12.66 4.24 4.96
C GLU A 92 14.16 4.38 4.69
N GLY A 93 14.58 4.33 3.42
CA GLY A 93 15.97 4.61 3.03
C GLY A 93 16.44 6.00 3.45
N LEU A 94 15.61 7.03 3.24
CA LEU A 94 15.89 8.40 3.70
C LEU A 94 15.97 8.50 5.22
N ALA A 95 15.11 7.79 5.96
CA ALA A 95 15.15 7.76 7.42
C ALA A 95 16.46 7.14 7.93
N GLN A 96 16.91 6.06 7.30
CA GLN A 96 18.19 5.42 7.63
C GLN A 96 19.38 6.35 7.35
N LEU A 97 19.41 7.01 6.19
CA LEU A 97 20.45 7.99 5.85
C LEU A 97 20.49 9.17 6.84
N ARG A 98 19.34 9.69 7.27
CA ARG A 98 19.26 10.74 8.30
C ARG A 98 19.84 10.28 9.63
N LYS A 99 19.58 9.03 10.02
CA LYS A 99 20.11 8.44 11.24
C LYS A 99 21.63 8.31 11.19
N GLU A 100 22.17 7.86 10.06
CA GLU A 100 23.62 7.76 9.83
C GLU A 100 24.29 9.14 9.82
N LEU A 101 23.69 10.14 9.17
CA LEU A 101 24.19 11.51 9.18
C LEU A 101 24.29 12.06 10.61
N THR A 102 23.23 11.92 11.40
CA THR A 102 23.20 12.38 12.80
C THR A 102 24.29 11.69 13.64
N ALA A 103 24.50 10.39 13.43
CA ALA A 103 25.56 9.66 14.12
C ALA A 103 26.96 10.17 13.72
N GLN A 104 27.17 10.45 12.43
CA GLN A 104 28.44 10.97 11.93
C GLN A 104 28.73 12.38 12.44
N GLU A 105 27.73 13.27 12.48
CA GLU A 105 27.86 14.62 13.05
C GLU A 105 28.29 14.57 14.52
N ALA A 106 27.72 13.65 15.31
CA ALA A 106 28.12 13.44 16.70
C ALA A 106 29.55 12.90 16.84
N VAL A 107 30.05 12.12 15.88
CA VAL A 107 31.46 11.68 15.84
C VAL A 107 32.38 12.85 15.53
N VAL A 108 32.06 13.64 14.50
CA VAL A 108 32.86 14.82 14.11
C VAL A 108 32.93 15.84 15.23
N SER A 109 31.81 16.12 15.92
CA SER A 109 31.80 17.02 17.08
C SER A 109 32.74 16.55 18.18
N ARG A 110 32.67 15.27 18.57
CA ARG A 110 33.55 14.70 19.62
C ARG A 110 35.03 14.73 19.23
N GLN A 111 35.33 14.51 17.95
CA GLN A 111 36.69 14.61 17.44
C GLN A 111 37.21 16.05 17.47
N ARG A 112 36.37 17.03 17.11
CA ARG A 112 36.71 18.46 17.24
C ARG A 112 37.01 18.82 18.69
N ASP A 113 36.14 18.44 19.63
CA ASP A 113 36.34 18.70 21.06
C ASP A 113 37.66 18.10 21.58
N SER A 114 38.02 16.91 21.09
CA SER A 114 39.27 16.23 21.45
C SER A 114 40.50 16.96 20.90
N VAL A 115 40.45 17.45 19.66
CA VAL A 115 41.52 18.26 19.05
C VAL A 115 41.67 19.59 19.78
N GLU A 116 40.55 20.26 20.11
CA GLU A 116 40.53 21.51 20.87
C GLU A 116 41.19 21.33 22.25
N LYS A 117 40.89 20.22 22.92
CA LYS A 117 41.49 19.85 24.20
C LYS A 117 42.99 19.60 24.06
N LEU A 118 43.41 18.84 23.05
CA LEU A 118 44.83 18.59 22.79
C LEU A 118 45.61 19.88 22.50
N ARG A 119 45.03 20.82 21.74
CA ARG A 119 45.64 22.13 21.48
C ARG A 119 45.88 22.92 22.77
N LYS A 120 44.91 22.93 23.68
CA LYS A 120 45.03 23.56 25.00
C LYS A 120 46.10 22.89 25.85
N ASP A 121 46.09 21.56 25.93
CA ASP A 121 47.02 20.78 26.75
C ASP A 121 48.48 20.94 26.27
N LEU A 122 48.69 21.10 24.96
CA LEU A 122 50.00 21.27 24.34
C LEU A 122 50.45 22.74 24.18
N ASN A 123 49.65 23.72 24.64
CA ASN A 123 49.92 25.15 24.44
C ASN A 123 50.10 25.57 22.96
N ILE A 124 49.42 24.89 22.03
CA ILE A 124 49.48 25.19 20.60
C ILE A 124 48.26 26.03 20.27
N SER A 125 48.41 27.36 20.34
CA SER A 125 47.43 28.33 19.84
C SER A 125 47.68 28.65 18.37
#